data_AF-A0A357YZ77-F1
#
_entry.id   AF-A0A357YZ77-F1
#
_cell.length_a   1.000
_cell.length_b   1.000
_cell.length_c   1.000
_cell.angle_alpha   90.00
_cell.angle_beta   90.00
_cell.angle_gamma   90.00
#
_symmetry.space_group_name_H-M   'P 1'
#
loop_
_entity.id
_entity.type
_entity.pdbx_description
1 polymer ?
#
loop_
_entity_poly.entity_id
_entity_poly.type
_entity_poly.pdbx_seq_one_letter_code
_entity_poly.pdbx_strand_id
1 'polypeptide(L)' 'NRKFRRTELPCDTVITAVGYRPENSLFRRLNGKIAELYLVGDAFSAQNIETAIWTANEVALHI' A
#
# COMPACT_ATOMS: atom_id res chain seq x y z
N ASN A 1 -20.25 -12.66 27.26
CA ASN A 1 -19.57 -11.42 27.71
C ASN A 1 -18.07 -11.63 27.83
N ARG A 2 -17.28 -11.19 26.85
CA ARG A 2 -15.80 -11.29 26.87
C ARG A 2 -15.25 -10.10 27.68
N LYS A 3 -14.60 -10.37 28.82
CA LYS A 3 -13.92 -9.32 29.62
C LYS A 3 -12.52 -9.08 29.06
N PHE A 4 -12.27 -7.89 28.54
CA PHE A 4 -10.93 -7.47 28.14
C PHE A 4 -10.14 -6.97 29.36
N ARG A 5 -8.83 -7.18 29.34
CA ARG A 5 -7.90 -6.62 30.34
C ARG A 5 -7.04 -5.55 29.69
N ARG A 6 -6.78 -4.48 30.43
CA ARG A 6 -5.91 -3.37 30.04
C ARG A 6 -4.72 -3.35 30.99
N THR A 7 -3.54 -3.09 30.45
CA THR A 7 -2.28 -2.95 31.20
C THR A 7 -1.51 -1.77 30.63
N GLU A 8 -0.70 -1.11 31.45
CA GLU A 8 0.22 -0.06 31.05
C GLU A 8 1.64 -0.62 30.88
N LEU A 9 2.36 -0.15 29.86
CA LEU A 9 3.73 -0.55 29.53
C LEU A 9 4.60 0.72 29.47
N PRO A 10 5.47 0.97 30.46
CA PRO A 10 6.40 2.09 30.43
C PRO A 10 7.38 1.99 29.25
N CYS A 11 7.55 3.06 28.49
CA CYS A 11 8.53 3.15 27.41
C CYS A 11 8.88 4.61 27.12
N ASP A 12 10.11 4.85 26.67
CA ASP A 12 10.55 6.19 26.22
C ASP A 12 10.15 6.47 24.77
N THR A 13 9.98 5.42 23.95
CA THR A 13 9.63 5.53 22.53
C THR A 13 8.83 4.31 22.08
N VAL A 14 7.84 4.55 21.23
CA VAL A 14 7.04 3.51 20.56
C VAL A 14 7.33 3.55 19.07
N ILE A 15 7.75 2.42 18.50
CA ILE A 15 7.91 2.24 17.05
C ILE A 15 6.72 1.43 16.55
N THR A 16 6.03 1.93 15.52
CA THR A 16 4.90 1.24 14.89
C THR A 16 5.32 0.62 13.56
N ALA A 17 5.20 -0.69 13.44
CA ALA A 17 5.42 -1.45 12.20
C ALA A 17 4.16 -2.26 11.83
N VAL A 18 3.01 -1.58 11.79
CA VAL A 18 1.68 -2.20 11.63
C VAL A 18 1.27 -2.44 10.17
N GLY A 19 2.20 -2.27 9.23
CA GLY A 19 1.97 -2.40 7.79
C GLY A 19 1.92 -1.05 7.06
N TYR A 20 1.64 -1.12 5.76
CA TYR A 20 1.64 0.01 4.84
C TYR A 20 0.27 0.22 4.23
N ARG A 21 0.05 1.42 3.68
CA ARG A 21 -1.14 1.75 2.88
C ARG A 21 -0.67 2.17 1.48
N PRO A 22 -1.32 1.70 0.40
CA PRO A 22 -1.02 2.16 -0.95
C PRO A 22 -1.20 3.68 -1.06
N GLU A 23 -0.20 4.36 -1.63
CA GLU A 23 -0.28 5.78 -1.95
C GLU A 23 -0.48 5.95 -3.46
N ASN A 24 -1.70 6.34 -3.85
CA ASN A 24 -2.13 6.44 -5.25
C ASN A 24 -2.96 7.70 -5.52
N SER A 25 -2.72 8.78 -4.76
CA SER A 25 -3.44 10.05 -4.94
C SER A 25 -3.22 10.67 -6.32
N LEU A 26 -2.01 10.59 -6.88
CA LEU A 26 -1.71 11.12 -8.21
C LEU A 26 -2.49 10.36 -9.30
N PHE A 27 -2.48 9.03 -9.24
CA PHE A 27 -3.27 8.19 -10.16
C PHE A 27 -4.74 8.58 -10.12
N ARG A 28 -5.35 8.68 -8.92
CA ARG A 28 -6.76 9.09 -8.77
C ARG A 28 -7.05 10.47 -9.37
N ARG A 29 -6.12 11.43 -9.27
CA ARG A 29 -6.30 12.79 -9.81
C ARG A 29 -6.26 12.85 -11.33
N LEU A 30 -5.57 11.91 -11.96
CA LEU A 30 -5.35 11.84 -13.42
C LEU A 30 -6.27 10.81 -14.10
N ASN A 31 -6.83 9.87 -13.36
CA ASN A 31 -7.74 8.86 -13.88
C ASN A 31 -8.92 9.51 -14.61
N GLY A 32 -9.18 9.11 -15.85
CA GLY A 32 -10.18 9.70 -16.74
C GLY A 32 -9.77 11.01 -17.43
N LYS A 33 -8.55 11.51 -17.22
CA LYS A 33 -7.98 12.70 -17.90
C LYS A 33 -6.87 12.35 -18.89
N ILE A 34 -6.27 11.17 -18.75
CA ILE A 34 -5.18 10.67 -19.58
C ILE A 34 -5.61 9.32 -20.14
N ALA A 35 -5.43 9.11 -21.44
CA ALA A 35 -5.84 7.88 -22.12
C ALA A 35 -5.04 6.66 -21.65
N GLU A 36 -3.73 6.82 -21.47
CA GLU A 36 -2.83 5.76 -21.00
C GLU A 36 -2.34 6.11 -19.59
N LEU A 37 -2.92 5.45 -18.60
CA LEU A 37 -2.56 5.63 -17.19
C LEU A 37 -2.66 4.29 -16.46
N TYR A 38 -1.55 3.85 -15.88
CA TYR A 38 -1.44 2.55 -15.22
C TYR A 38 -1.04 2.71 -13.76
N LEU A 39 -1.58 1.85 -12.90
CA LEU A 39 -1.26 1.80 -11.48
C LEU A 39 -0.48 0.51 -11.21
N VAL A 40 0.78 0.63 -10.80
CA VAL A 40 1.71 -0.49 -10.56
C VAL A 40 2.40 -0.33 -9.20
N GLY A 41 3.10 -1.37 -8.75
CA GLY A 41 3.89 -1.32 -7.53
C GLY A 41 3.06 -1.19 -6.26
N ASP A 42 3.69 -0.66 -5.21
CA ASP A 42 3.04 -0.46 -3.91
C ASP A 42 1.87 0.55 -3.95
N ALA A 43 1.83 1.41 -4.97
CA ALA A 43 0.70 2.30 -5.22
C ALA A 43 -0.57 1.53 -5.65
N PHE A 44 -0.41 0.37 -6.30
CA PHE A 44 -1.50 -0.58 -6.57
C PHE A 44 -1.81 -1.40 -5.31
N SER A 45 -0.79 -2.01 -4.72
CA SER A 45 -0.92 -2.82 -3.51
C SER A 45 0.42 -2.89 -2.77
N ALA A 46 0.49 -2.31 -1.58
CA ALA A 46 1.70 -2.28 -0.77
C ALA A 46 2.01 -3.68 -0.23
N GLN A 47 2.97 -4.36 -0.86
CA GLN A 47 3.32 -5.76 -0.60
C GLN A 47 4.85 -5.93 -0.59
N ASN A 48 5.33 -7.11 -0.97
CA ASN A 48 6.75 -7.38 -1.09
C ASN A 48 7.29 -6.90 -2.45
N ILE A 49 8.63 -6.90 -2.57
CA ILE A 49 9.34 -6.43 -3.77
C ILE A 49 8.96 -7.24 -5.03
N GLU A 50 8.70 -8.54 -4.88
CA GLU A 50 8.23 -9.39 -5.97
C GLU A 50 6.93 -8.86 -6.59
N THR A 51 5.95 -8.51 -5.76
CA THR A 51 4.67 -7.96 -6.22
C THR A 51 4.88 -6.65 -6.99
N ALA A 52 5.80 -5.81 -6.53
CA ALA A 52 6.09 -4.55 -7.21
C ALA A 52 6.66 -4.77 -8.62
N ILE A 53 7.57 -5.74 -8.78
CA ILE A 53 8.13 -6.11 -10.08
C ILE A 53 7.08 -6.78 -10.95
N TRP A 54 6.33 -7.74 -10.41
CA TRP A 54 5.35 -8.51 -11.14
C TRP A 54 4.23 -7.62 -11.70
N THR A 55 3.67 -6.71 -10.88
CA THR A 55 2.63 -5.77 -11.36
C THR A 55 3.10 -4.88 -12.50
N ALA A 56 4.34 -4.42 -12.47
CA ALA A 56 4.92 -3.64 -13.56
C ALA A 56 5.10 -4.49 -14.84
N ASN A 57 5.58 -5.73 -14.69
CA ASN A 57 5.72 -6.66 -15.82
C ASN A 57 4.37 -7.01 -16.45
N GLU A 58 3.36 -7.33 -15.64
CA GLU A 58 2.01 -7.65 -16.14
C GLU A 58 1.40 -6.50 -16.93
N VAL A 59 1.52 -5.26 -16.42
CA VAL A 59 1.05 -4.08 -17.17
C VAL A 59 1.82 -3.95 -18.48
N ALA A 60 3.14 -4.10 -18.47
CA ALA A 60 3.99 -3.96 -19.64
C ALA A 60 3.73 -5.03 -20.72
N LEU A 61 3.29 -6.23 -20.35
CA LEU A 61 2.95 -7.31 -21.28
C LEU A 61 1.56 -7.14 -21.94
N HIS A 62 0.69 -6.31 -21.37
CA HIS A 62 -0.69 -6.12 -21.81
C HIS A 62 -0.97 -4.72 -22.39
N ILE A 63 0.08 -3.97 -22.72
CA ILE A 63 0.03 -2.70 -23.46
C ILE A 63 0.36 -2.89 -24.94
#